data_AF-A0A7J6F786-F1
#
_entry.id   AF-A0A7J6F786-F1
#
_cell.length_a   1.000
_cell.length_b   1.000
_cell.length_c   1.000
_cell.angle_alpha   90.00
_cell.angle_beta   90.00
_cell.angle_gamma   90.00
#
_symmetry.space_group_name_H-M   'P 1'
#
loop_
_entity.id
_entity.type
_entity.pdbx_description
1 polymer ?
#
loop_
_entity_poly.entity_id
_entity_poly.type
_entity_poly.pdbx_seq_one_letter_code
_entity_poly.pdbx_strand_id
1 'polypeptide(L)'
;MERNAFPTRGKLAGFMELNTICCPVCGEEKETFFHLMWKCTFAKALWFNSSLGLRVEQLCGKKETPLSMVNPRTRYGRKIMEQLHVVSNEVEDFCAWSPPPESWLCCNCDIACDDEGMVVATVVHDDQGRIVTIKTERSHLTDPLIGEAVVVCMAAELMIEKKVAQVVFQSDNIEVVKAFSYATDRDSNFKLVNLRSRFQQLCKGFQNWEIGHVPRRCNFMAHNIAKWARETSVTGITLCNELNHEVLNDYVEWNKHAG
;
A
#
# COMPACT_ATOMS: atom_id res chain seq x y z
N MET A 1 -16.00 13.29 36.24
CA MET A 1 -14.55 13.07 36.46
C MET A 1 -14.02 12.31 35.26
N GLU A 2 -13.22 12.97 34.43
CA GLU A 2 -12.69 12.42 33.18
C GLU A 2 -11.58 11.41 33.48
N ARG A 3 -11.70 10.17 32.98
CA ARG A 3 -10.62 9.17 33.07
C ARG A 3 -9.64 9.41 31.93
N ASN A 4 -8.51 10.01 32.25
CA ASN A 4 -7.40 10.20 31.33
C ASN A 4 -6.85 8.82 30.91
N ALA A 5 -7.32 8.24 29.80
CA ALA A 5 -7.03 6.86 29.38
C ALA A 5 -5.82 6.72 28.45
N PHE A 6 -5.26 7.82 27.94
CA PHE A 6 -4.15 7.77 26.98
C PHE A 6 -2.85 7.30 27.64
N PRO A 7 -2.12 6.33 27.05
CA PRO A 7 -0.86 5.81 27.58
C PRO A 7 0.29 6.77 27.27
N THR A 8 0.28 7.96 27.90
CA THR A 8 1.36 8.93 27.69
C THR A 8 2.62 8.54 28.45
N ARG A 9 3.81 8.89 27.95
CA ARG A 9 5.08 8.62 28.67
C ARG A 9 5.05 9.12 30.11
N GLY A 10 4.39 10.25 30.35
CA GLY A 10 4.21 10.80 31.70
C GLY A 10 3.40 9.92 32.68
N LYS A 11 2.60 8.96 32.19
CA LYS A 11 1.92 7.94 33.01
C LYS A 11 2.70 6.63 33.02
N LEU A 12 3.23 6.22 31.86
CA LEU A 12 3.97 4.99 31.72
C LEU A 12 5.24 4.98 32.57
N ALA A 13 5.86 6.13 32.80
CA ALA A 13 7.00 6.26 33.73
C ALA A 13 6.68 5.82 35.18
N GLY A 14 5.41 5.71 35.56
CA GLY A 14 5.00 5.15 36.86
C GLY A 14 4.90 3.62 36.88
N PHE A 15 4.96 2.96 35.72
CA PHE A 15 4.81 1.51 35.55
C PHE A 15 6.03 0.84 34.90
N MET A 16 6.89 1.61 34.21
CA MET A 16 8.10 1.13 33.54
C MET A 16 9.18 2.21 33.49
N GLU A 17 10.45 1.80 33.41
CA GLU A 17 11.57 2.72 33.21
C GLU A 17 11.57 3.28 31.80
N LEU A 18 11.58 4.61 31.68
CA LEU A 18 11.66 5.32 30.41
C LEU A 18 12.85 6.26 30.41
N ASN A 19 13.59 6.29 29.29
CA ASN A 19 14.75 7.19 29.10
C ASN A 19 14.36 8.67 29.13
N THR A 20 13.08 9.00 28.90
CA THR A 20 12.55 10.36 29.03
C THR A 20 11.04 10.34 29.24
N ILE A 21 10.55 11.34 29.95
CA ILE A 21 9.12 11.63 30.10
C ILE A 21 8.68 12.82 29.25
N CYS A 22 9.60 13.41 28.48
CA CYS A 22 9.31 14.55 27.63
C CYS A 22 8.49 14.14 26.41
N CYS A 23 7.72 15.11 25.92
CA CYS A 23 6.93 15.03 24.71
C CYS A 23 7.83 14.64 23.53
N PRO A 24 7.51 13.55 22.79
CA PRO A 24 8.31 13.14 21.64
C PRO A 24 8.26 14.14 20.48
N VAL A 25 7.28 15.05 20.49
CA VAL A 25 7.03 15.98 19.39
C VAL A 25 7.82 17.27 19.56
N CYS A 26 7.72 17.92 20.73
CA CYS A 26 8.44 19.17 20.97
C CYS A 26 9.72 19.00 21.79
N GLY A 27 9.88 17.90 22.53
CA GLY A 27 11.04 17.67 23.40
C GLY A 27 11.05 18.48 24.71
N GLU A 28 10.25 19.54 24.83
CA GLU A 28 10.42 20.56 25.88
C GLU A 28 9.66 20.27 27.20
N GLU A 29 8.43 19.74 27.16
CA GLU A 29 7.62 19.51 28.37
C GLU A 29 7.26 18.04 28.57
N LYS A 30 6.83 17.68 29.78
CA LYS A 30 6.33 16.33 30.10
C LYS A 30 5.17 15.93 29.19
N GLU A 31 5.27 14.75 28.60
CA GLU A 31 4.22 14.18 27.77
C GLU A 31 2.98 13.85 28.60
N THR A 32 1.95 14.66 28.42
CA THR A 32 0.62 14.44 28.95
C THR A 32 -0.39 14.61 27.82
N PHE A 33 -1.57 14.01 27.94
CA PHE A 33 -2.62 14.16 26.94
C PHE A 33 -2.95 15.64 26.68
N PHE A 34 -3.03 16.44 27.75
CA PHE A 34 -3.30 17.87 27.64
C PHE A 34 -2.14 18.61 26.95
N HIS A 35 -0.89 18.23 27.22
CA HIS A 35 0.25 18.81 26.53
C HIS A 35 0.21 18.45 25.03
N LEU A 36 0.11 17.17 24.69
CA LEU A 36 0.10 16.69 23.30
C LEU A 36 -1.01 17.32 22.46
N MET A 37 -2.20 17.53 23.03
CA MET A 37 -3.33 18.05 22.28
C MET A 37 -3.46 19.58 22.30
N TRP A 38 -2.94 20.26 23.33
CA TRP A 38 -3.33 21.64 23.63
C TRP A 38 -2.18 22.59 23.94
N LYS A 39 -1.16 22.15 24.70
CA LYS A 39 -0.04 23.03 25.10
C LYS A 39 1.16 22.94 24.17
N CYS A 40 1.38 21.78 23.55
CA CYS A 40 2.51 21.54 22.65
C CYS A 40 2.51 22.58 21.54
N THR A 41 3.66 23.24 21.32
CA THR A 41 3.85 24.26 20.30
C THR A 41 3.54 23.72 18.91
N PHE A 42 3.93 22.47 18.63
CA PHE A 42 3.57 21.77 17.40
C PHE A 42 2.06 21.55 17.26
N ALA A 43 1.40 21.06 18.32
CA ALA A 43 -0.06 20.85 18.28
C ALA A 43 -0.82 22.16 18.07
N LYS A 44 -0.39 23.25 18.71
CA LYS A 44 -0.94 24.59 18.47
C LYS A 44 -0.78 25.01 17.01
N ALA A 45 0.38 24.78 16.42
CA ALA A 45 0.64 25.07 15.02
C ALA A 45 -0.25 24.24 14.08
N LEU A 46 -0.47 22.96 14.38
CA LEU A 46 -1.39 22.11 13.63
C LEU A 46 -2.82 22.63 13.68
N TRP A 47 -3.33 22.94 14.87
CA TRP A 47 -4.68 23.49 15.02
C TRP A 47 -4.86 24.82 14.29
N PHE A 48 -3.84 25.68 14.32
CA PHE A 48 -3.86 26.96 13.64
C PHE A 48 -3.79 26.84 12.12
N ASN A 49 -2.95 25.94 11.59
CA ASN A 49 -2.79 25.74 10.15
C ASN A 49 -3.82 24.78 9.55
N SER A 50 -4.56 24.04 10.38
CA SER A 50 -5.71 23.28 9.91
C SER A 50 -6.78 24.23 9.33
N SER A 51 -7.68 23.67 8.53
CA SER A 51 -8.85 24.39 8.01
C SER A 51 -9.82 24.89 9.11
N LEU A 52 -9.57 24.57 10.38
CA LEU A 52 -10.28 25.16 11.52
C LEU A 52 -9.73 26.52 11.94
N GLY A 53 -8.46 26.83 11.66
CA GLY A 53 -7.82 28.11 12.00
C GLY A 53 -7.71 28.39 13.50
N LEU A 54 -7.59 27.36 14.33
CA LEU A 54 -7.83 27.48 15.77
C LEU A 54 -6.63 28.02 16.54
N ARG A 55 -6.86 29.12 17.25
CA ARG A 55 -5.94 29.65 18.26
C ARG A 55 -6.33 29.11 19.63
N VAL A 56 -5.78 27.94 19.95
CA VAL A 56 -6.03 27.16 21.17
C VAL A 56 -5.89 27.98 22.46
N GLU A 57 -5.01 28.98 22.46
CA GLU A 57 -4.78 29.92 23.57
C GLU A 57 -6.01 30.78 23.89
N GLN A 58 -6.82 31.12 22.88
CA GLN A 58 -8.04 31.93 23.04
C GLN A 58 -9.24 31.11 23.56
N LEU A 59 -9.08 29.79 23.67
CA LEU A 59 -10.07 28.86 24.22
C LEU A 59 -9.80 28.56 25.70
N CYS A 60 -8.60 28.89 26.21
CA CYS A 60 -8.24 28.69 27.60
C CYS A 60 -9.16 29.54 28.51
N GLY A 61 -9.96 28.88 29.36
CA GLY A 61 -10.91 29.54 30.28
C GLY A 61 -12.39 29.46 29.85
N LYS A 62 -12.68 29.02 28.62
CA LYS A 62 -14.05 28.59 28.25
C LYS A 62 -14.22 27.12 28.68
N LYS A 63 -15.46 26.63 28.87
CA LYS A 63 -15.77 25.22 29.26
C LYS A 63 -15.38 24.18 28.19
N GLU A 64 -14.39 24.47 27.35
CA GLU A 64 -13.95 23.64 26.24
C GLU A 64 -12.67 22.90 26.62
N THR A 65 -12.75 21.58 26.60
CA THR A 65 -11.64 20.65 26.83
C THR A 65 -11.20 20.00 25.50
N PRO A 66 -9.99 19.41 25.41
CA PRO A 66 -9.57 18.67 24.21
C PRO A 66 -10.57 17.56 23.80
N LEU A 67 -11.23 16.92 24.77
CA LEU A 67 -12.27 15.93 24.51
C LEU A 67 -13.56 16.56 23.98
N SER A 68 -13.91 17.77 24.42
CA SER A 68 -15.05 18.51 23.87
C SER A 68 -14.84 18.87 22.40
N MET A 69 -13.59 19.08 21.96
CA MET A 69 -13.26 19.35 20.57
C MET A 69 -13.47 18.14 19.67
N VAL A 70 -13.15 16.94 20.13
CA VAL A 70 -13.39 15.69 19.38
C VAL A 70 -14.79 15.10 19.63
N ASN A 71 -15.62 15.75 20.44
CA ASN A 71 -16.99 15.33 20.68
C ASN A 71 -17.90 15.85 19.54
N PRO A 72 -18.51 14.96 18.74
CA PRO A 72 -19.28 15.34 17.55
C PRO A 72 -20.52 16.18 17.85
N ARG A 73 -20.91 16.31 19.13
CA ARG A 73 -22.06 17.14 19.55
C ARG A 73 -21.70 18.60 19.81
N THR A 74 -20.41 18.96 19.85
CA THR A 74 -19.98 20.35 20.06
C THR A 74 -19.87 21.12 18.74
N ARG A 75 -19.78 22.44 18.80
CA ARG A 75 -19.60 23.28 17.61
C ARG A 75 -18.32 22.90 16.86
N TYR A 76 -17.21 22.75 17.58
CA TYR A 76 -15.92 22.38 17.00
C TYR A 76 -15.88 20.92 16.58
N GLY A 77 -16.48 20.01 17.33
CA GLY A 77 -16.56 18.61 16.94
C GLY A 77 -17.41 18.37 15.70
N ARG A 78 -18.51 19.12 15.51
CA ARG A 78 -19.26 19.08 14.23
C ARG A 78 -18.42 19.57 13.06
N LYS A 79 -17.71 20.69 13.23
CA LYS A 79 -16.83 21.23 12.18
C LYS A 79 -15.67 20.27 11.87
N ILE A 80 -15.10 19.64 12.89
CA ILE A 80 -14.10 18.57 12.76
C ILE A 80 -14.70 17.37 12.03
N MET A 81 -15.92 16.92 12.35
CA MET A 81 -16.56 15.78 11.68
C MET A 81 -16.89 16.06 10.22
N GLU A 82 -17.37 17.27 9.90
CA GLU A 82 -17.61 17.72 8.52
C GLU A 82 -16.29 17.74 7.74
N GLN A 83 -15.22 18.26 8.33
CA GLN A 83 -13.89 18.25 7.72
C GLN A 83 -13.28 16.85 7.68
N LEU A 84 -13.51 15.98 8.67
CA LEU A 84 -13.11 14.59 8.64
C LEU A 84 -13.87 13.80 7.59
N HIS A 85 -15.08 14.19 7.19
CA HIS A 85 -15.77 13.60 6.04
C HIS A 85 -15.12 14.01 4.71
N VAL A 86 -14.59 15.23 4.62
CA VAL A 86 -13.82 15.71 3.45
C VAL A 86 -12.43 15.07 3.46
N VAL A 87 -11.78 15.02 4.62
CA VAL A 87 -10.47 14.43 4.85
C VAL A 87 -10.54 12.91 4.84
N SER A 88 -11.67 12.22 5.10
CA SER A 88 -11.77 10.76 4.86
C SER A 88 -11.90 10.43 3.37
N ASN A 89 -12.28 11.42 2.55
CA ASN A 89 -12.24 11.31 1.11
C ASN A 89 -10.88 11.73 0.52
N GLU A 90 -10.03 12.45 1.27
CA GLU A 90 -8.72 12.98 0.82
C GLU A 90 -7.50 12.42 1.57
N VAL A 91 -7.66 11.89 2.78
CA VAL A 91 -6.74 10.96 3.44
C VAL A 91 -7.06 9.65 2.80
N GLU A 92 -6.39 9.44 1.67
CA GLU A 92 -6.18 8.12 1.14
C GLU A 92 -5.94 7.15 2.30
N ASP A 93 -6.72 6.07 2.37
CA ASP A 93 -6.39 4.92 3.20
C ASP A 93 -4.88 4.71 3.11
N PHE A 94 -4.19 4.48 4.23
CA PHE A 94 -2.84 3.94 4.18
C PHE A 94 -2.94 2.61 3.40
N CYS A 95 -2.72 2.65 2.07
CA CYS A 95 -2.54 1.45 1.28
C CYS A 95 -1.12 1.03 1.58
N ALA A 96 -0.99 0.07 2.47
CA ALA A 96 0.19 -0.76 2.55
C ALA A 96 -0.19 -2.09 1.93
N TRP A 97 0.65 -2.60 1.02
CA TRP A 97 0.56 -3.98 0.60
C TRP A 97 0.68 -4.90 1.82
N SER A 98 -0.08 -5.99 1.84
CA SER A 98 -0.06 -7.00 2.90
C SER A 98 0.32 -8.36 2.33
N PRO A 99 1.08 -9.18 3.09
CA PRO A 99 1.41 -10.53 2.66
C PRO A 99 0.17 -11.42 2.50
N PRO A 100 0.27 -12.49 1.70
CA PRO A 100 -0.82 -13.44 1.50
C PRO A 100 -1.06 -14.29 2.77
N PRO A 101 -2.15 -15.09 2.81
CA PRO A 101 -2.40 -16.01 3.91
C PRO A 101 -1.26 -17.02 4.16
N GLU A 102 -1.24 -17.61 5.36
CA GLU A 102 -0.23 -18.60 5.74
C GLU A 102 -0.14 -19.76 4.73
N SER A 103 1.08 -20.11 4.31
CA SER A 103 1.39 -21.11 3.28
C SER A 103 0.93 -20.78 1.85
N TRP A 104 0.60 -19.52 1.54
CA TRP A 104 0.34 -19.04 0.18
C TRP A 104 1.53 -18.26 -0.36
N LEU A 105 1.69 -18.26 -1.69
CA LEU A 105 2.55 -17.30 -2.37
C LEU A 105 1.72 -16.21 -3.05
N CYS A 106 2.27 -15.00 -3.13
CA CYS A 106 1.65 -13.87 -3.83
C CYS A 106 2.50 -13.47 -5.03
N CYS A 107 1.88 -13.32 -6.19
CA CYS A 107 2.50 -12.87 -7.43
C CYS A 107 2.05 -11.44 -7.75
N ASN A 108 2.89 -10.45 -7.45
CA ASN A 108 2.71 -9.07 -7.88
C ASN A 108 3.16 -8.93 -9.33
N CYS A 109 2.23 -8.58 -10.21
CA CYS A 109 2.44 -8.52 -11.65
C CYS A 109 2.39 -7.07 -12.13
N ASP A 110 3.28 -6.71 -13.05
CA ASP A 110 3.25 -5.42 -13.74
C ASP A 110 4.03 -5.49 -15.06
N ILE A 111 3.91 -4.44 -15.88
CA ILE A 111 4.61 -4.31 -17.16
C ILE A 111 5.27 -2.92 -17.31
N ALA A 112 6.28 -2.86 -18.17
CA ALA A 112 6.83 -1.62 -18.71
C ALA A 112 6.72 -1.68 -20.25
N CYS A 113 5.87 -0.84 -20.84
CA CYS A 113 5.52 -0.87 -22.27
C CYS A 113 5.87 0.46 -22.97
N ASP A 114 6.30 0.38 -24.23
CA ASP A 114 6.35 1.50 -25.18
C ASP A 114 6.00 1.00 -26.59
N ASP A 115 6.30 1.80 -27.63
CA ASP A 115 5.98 1.49 -29.03
C ASP A 115 6.79 0.30 -29.60
N GLU A 116 7.93 -0.08 -29.00
CA GLU A 116 8.80 -1.16 -29.46
C GLU A 116 8.48 -2.51 -28.82
N GLY A 117 7.70 -2.51 -27.74
CA GLY A 117 7.27 -3.73 -27.04
C GLY A 117 7.12 -3.53 -25.55
N MET A 118 7.12 -4.62 -24.78
CA MET A 118 7.00 -4.59 -23.32
C MET A 118 7.99 -5.52 -22.61
N VAL A 119 8.27 -5.19 -21.36
CA VAL A 119 8.85 -6.12 -20.39
C VAL A 119 7.80 -6.38 -19.33
N VAL A 120 7.57 -7.66 -19.04
CA VAL A 120 6.68 -8.09 -17.96
C VAL A 120 7.51 -8.44 -16.73
N ALA A 121 6.97 -8.19 -15.54
CA ALA A 121 7.59 -8.54 -14.27
C ALA A 121 6.60 -9.24 -13.33
N THR A 122 7.07 -10.31 -12.70
CA THR A 122 6.38 -10.98 -11.60
C THR A 122 7.30 -11.04 -10.39
N VAL A 123 6.87 -10.43 -9.29
CA VAL A 123 7.53 -10.51 -7.99
C VAL A 123 6.75 -11.50 -7.13
N VAL A 124 7.44 -12.52 -6.61
CA VAL A 124 6.81 -13.57 -5.83
C VAL A 124 7.19 -13.40 -4.37
N HIS A 125 6.18 -13.25 -3.51
CA HIS A 125 6.31 -13.13 -2.07
C HIS A 125 5.80 -14.38 -1.35
N ASP A 126 6.41 -14.73 -0.22
CA ASP A 126 5.88 -15.71 0.72
C ASP A 126 4.88 -15.07 1.72
N ASP A 127 4.34 -15.90 2.62
CA ASP A 127 3.39 -15.50 3.67
C ASP A 127 3.98 -14.56 4.74
N GLN A 128 5.29 -14.32 4.72
CA GLN A 128 5.97 -13.32 5.55
C GLN A 128 6.30 -12.04 4.76
N GLY A 129 5.89 -11.97 3.49
CA GLY A 129 6.20 -10.85 2.59
C GLY A 129 7.63 -10.84 2.07
N ARG A 130 8.39 -11.93 2.21
CA ARG A 130 9.76 -12.02 1.70
C ARG A 130 9.73 -12.38 0.22
N ILE A 131 10.59 -11.73 -0.56
CA ILE A 131 10.75 -12.04 -1.98
C ILE A 131 11.38 -13.42 -2.13
N VAL A 132 10.65 -14.34 -2.75
CA VAL A 132 11.08 -15.71 -3.06
C VAL A 132 11.77 -15.76 -4.42
N THR A 133 11.19 -15.09 -5.42
CA THR A 133 11.74 -15.05 -6.78
C THR A 133 11.24 -13.80 -7.49
N ILE A 134 12.00 -13.35 -8.46
CA ILE A 134 11.57 -12.37 -9.45
C ILE A 134 11.69 -13.03 -10.82
N LYS A 135 10.70 -12.83 -11.68
CA LYS A 135 10.78 -13.22 -13.09
C LYS A 135 10.48 -12.02 -13.97
N THR A 136 11.33 -11.78 -14.95
CA THR A 136 11.13 -10.76 -15.99
C THR A 136 11.28 -11.37 -17.36
N GLU A 137 10.50 -10.90 -18.34
CA GLU A 137 10.54 -11.42 -19.70
C GLU A 137 10.17 -10.34 -20.72
N ARG A 138 10.84 -10.35 -21.87
CA ARG A 138 10.56 -9.43 -22.99
C ARG A 138 9.45 -9.99 -23.87
N SER A 139 8.58 -9.11 -24.34
CA SER A 139 7.53 -9.43 -25.29
C SER A 139 7.42 -8.34 -26.35
N HIS A 140 7.07 -8.75 -27.58
CA HIS A 140 6.83 -7.83 -28.70
C HIS A 140 5.41 -7.23 -28.68
N LEU A 141 4.61 -7.55 -27.67
CA LEU A 141 3.31 -6.93 -27.48
C LEU A 141 3.48 -5.44 -27.17
N THR A 142 2.55 -4.63 -27.66
CA THR A 142 2.54 -3.17 -27.47
C THR A 142 1.22 -2.67 -26.87
N ASP A 143 0.20 -3.52 -26.72
CA ASP A 143 -1.06 -3.17 -26.07
C ASP A 143 -0.90 -3.37 -24.55
N PRO A 144 -0.93 -2.30 -23.73
CA PRO A 144 -0.72 -2.42 -22.29
C PRO A 144 -1.76 -3.31 -21.60
N LEU A 145 -3.02 -3.26 -22.03
CA LEU A 145 -4.08 -4.10 -21.43
C LEU A 145 -3.83 -5.59 -21.69
N ILE A 146 -3.40 -5.94 -22.90
CA ILE A 146 -2.98 -7.31 -23.23
C ILE A 146 -1.75 -7.69 -22.39
N GLY A 147 -0.80 -6.77 -22.21
CA GLY A 147 0.40 -6.98 -21.41
C GLY A 147 0.10 -7.32 -19.94
N GLU A 148 -0.77 -6.52 -19.31
CA GLU A 148 -1.25 -6.74 -17.95
C GLU A 148 -1.88 -8.13 -17.76
N ALA A 149 -2.65 -8.58 -18.76
CA ALA A 149 -3.26 -9.91 -18.72
C ALA A 149 -2.26 -11.05 -18.99
N VAL A 150 -1.26 -10.81 -19.86
CA VAL A 150 -0.22 -11.78 -20.19
C VAL A 150 0.70 -12.03 -19.00
N VAL A 151 1.12 -10.98 -18.28
CA VAL A 151 1.99 -11.13 -17.10
C VAL A 151 1.35 -12.00 -16.03
N VAL A 152 0.03 -11.89 -15.82
CA VAL A 152 -0.71 -12.74 -14.87
C VAL A 152 -0.73 -14.21 -15.34
N CYS A 153 -0.88 -14.47 -16.64
CA CYS A 153 -0.79 -15.84 -17.18
C CYS A 153 0.62 -16.43 -17.00
N MET A 154 1.66 -15.63 -17.20
CA MET A 154 3.05 -16.04 -17.04
C MET A 154 3.42 -16.28 -15.57
N ALA A 155 2.83 -15.50 -14.65
CA ALA A 155 2.92 -15.76 -13.22
C ALA A 155 2.30 -17.12 -12.86
N ALA A 156 1.13 -17.45 -13.41
CA ALA A 156 0.50 -18.76 -13.20
C ALA A 156 1.38 -19.91 -13.72
N GLU A 157 1.96 -19.77 -14.90
CA GLU A 157 2.92 -20.76 -15.45
C GLU A 157 4.14 -20.96 -14.55
N LEU A 158 4.71 -19.86 -14.03
CA LEU A 158 5.82 -19.91 -13.08
C LEU A 158 5.45 -20.65 -11.79
N MET A 159 4.24 -20.44 -11.27
CA MET A 159 3.80 -21.10 -10.03
C MET A 159 3.54 -22.59 -10.22
N ILE A 160 3.06 -23.00 -11.41
CA ILE A 160 2.95 -24.41 -11.79
C ILE A 160 4.34 -25.05 -11.87
N GLU A 161 5.30 -24.38 -12.53
CA GLU A 161 6.69 -24.85 -12.63
C GLU A 161 7.32 -25.05 -11.23
N LYS A 162 7.06 -24.12 -10.32
CA LYS A 162 7.50 -24.19 -8.92
C LYS A 162 6.70 -25.15 -8.03
N LYS A 163 5.68 -25.84 -8.58
CA LYS A 163 4.81 -26.79 -7.87
C LYS A 163 4.13 -26.18 -6.64
N VAL A 164 3.69 -24.94 -6.77
CA VAL A 164 2.98 -24.20 -5.71
C VAL A 164 1.56 -24.71 -5.60
N ALA A 165 1.09 -24.97 -4.37
CA ALA A 165 -0.27 -25.45 -4.12
C ALA A 165 -1.29 -24.31 -4.03
N GLN A 166 -0.92 -23.20 -3.38
CA GLN A 166 -1.82 -22.08 -3.07
C GLN A 166 -1.19 -20.75 -3.47
N VAL A 167 -1.89 -19.94 -4.25
CA VAL A 167 -1.35 -18.72 -4.85
C VAL A 167 -2.37 -17.59 -4.96
N VAL A 168 -1.94 -16.36 -4.69
CA VAL A 168 -2.67 -15.14 -5.02
C VAL A 168 -1.98 -14.43 -6.18
N PHE A 169 -2.73 -14.09 -7.22
CA PHE A 169 -2.25 -13.25 -8.32
C PHE A 169 -2.73 -11.81 -8.12
N GLN A 170 -1.84 -10.84 -8.24
CA GLN A 170 -2.15 -9.42 -8.06
C GLN A 170 -1.73 -8.60 -9.28
N SER A 171 -2.61 -7.71 -9.73
CA SER A 171 -2.37 -6.72 -10.78
C SER A 171 -3.01 -5.40 -10.35
N ASP A 172 -2.41 -4.28 -10.78
CA ASP A 172 -3.00 -2.95 -10.58
C ASP A 172 -4.05 -2.58 -11.63
N ASN A 173 -4.28 -3.46 -12.60
CA ASN A 173 -5.30 -3.31 -13.62
C ASN A 173 -6.60 -4.01 -13.22
N ILE A 174 -7.57 -3.22 -12.75
CA ILE A 174 -8.88 -3.73 -12.33
C ILE A 174 -9.67 -4.44 -13.45
N GLU A 175 -9.45 -4.08 -14.71
CA GLU A 175 -10.12 -4.70 -15.86
C GLU A 175 -9.64 -6.14 -16.05
N VAL A 176 -8.33 -6.37 -15.93
CA VAL A 176 -7.73 -7.72 -15.96
C VAL A 176 -8.21 -8.55 -14.79
N VAL A 177 -8.17 -8.01 -13.58
CA VAL A 177 -8.63 -8.71 -12.37
C VAL A 177 -10.09 -9.14 -12.50
N LYS A 178 -10.97 -8.23 -12.93
CA LYS A 178 -12.40 -8.54 -13.16
C LYS A 178 -12.56 -9.60 -14.24
N ALA A 179 -11.87 -9.46 -15.38
CA ALA A 179 -11.98 -10.40 -16.49
C ALA A 179 -11.51 -11.82 -16.11
N PHE A 180 -10.50 -11.95 -15.25
CA PHE A 180 -9.92 -13.23 -14.86
C PHE A 180 -10.58 -13.85 -13.62
N SER A 181 -11.31 -13.04 -12.85
CA SER A 181 -12.10 -13.53 -11.71
C SER A 181 -13.20 -14.51 -12.13
N TYR A 182 -13.73 -15.26 -11.18
CA TYR A 182 -14.85 -16.19 -11.41
C TYR A 182 -16.17 -15.50 -11.80
N ALA A 183 -16.31 -14.20 -11.49
CA ALA A 183 -17.50 -13.44 -11.80
C ALA A 183 -17.52 -13.09 -13.29
N THR A 184 -18.26 -13.87 -14.07
CA THR A 184 -18.49 -13.60 -15.49
C THR A 184 -19.30 -12.31 -15.65
N ASP A 185 -18.63 -11.25 -16.09
CA ASP A 185 -19.32 -10.10 -16.64
C ASP A 185 -19.62 -10.34 -18.13
N ARG A 186 -20.88 -10.10 -18.55
CA ARG A 186 -21.27 -10.17 -19.96
C ARG A 186 -20.53 -9.13 -20.79
N ASP A 187 -19.98 -8.10 -20.13
CA ASP A 187 -19.24 -6.98 -20.73
C ASP A 187 -17.70 -7.14 -20.67
N SER A 188 -17.19 -8.37 -20.50
CA SER A 188 -15.75 -8.63 -20.54
C SER A 188 -15.14 -8.13 -21.87
N ASN A 189 -14.09 -7.33 -21.80
CA ASN A 189 -13.40 -6.84 -22.99
C ASN A 189 -12.94 -8.01 -23.88
N PHE A 190 -13.35 -7.98 -25.15
CA PHE A 190 -13.12 -9.07 -26.10
C PHE A 190 -11.63 -9.41 -26.27
N LYS A 191 -10.74 -8.42 -26.07
CA LYS A 191 -9.29 -8.59 -26.10
C LYS A 191 -8.78 -9.60 -25.06
N LEU A 192 -9.48 -9.73 -23.93
CA LEU A 192 -9.05 -10.56 -22.80
C LEU A 192 -9.60 -11.99 -22.83
N VAL A 193 -10.55 -12.30 -23.73
CA VAL A 193 -11.30 -13.57 -23.72
C VAL A 193 -10.39 -14.79 -23.83
N ASN A 194 -9.41 -14.75 -24.75
CA ASN A 194 -8.48 -15.86 -24.96
C ASN A 194 -7.50 -16.01 -23.78
N LEU A 195 -7.04 -14.89 -23.22
CA LEU A 195 -6.12 -14.88 -22.09
C LEU A 195 -6.81 -15.36 -20.81
N ARG A 196 -8.08 -14.98 -20.60
CA ARG A 196 -8.93 -15.52 -19.53
C ARG A 196 -9.04 -17.04 -19.63
N SER A 197 -9.33 -17.56 -20.83
CA SER A 197 -9.43 -19.01 -21.04
C SER A 197 -8.10 -19.72 -20.71
N ARG A 198 -6.97 -19.16 -21.16
CA ARG A 198 -5.62 -19.65 -20.80
C ARG A 198 -5.40 -19.62 -19.28
N PHE A 199 -5.66 -18.50 -18.62
CA PHE A 199 -5.47 -18.34 -17.18
C PHE A 199 -6.33 -19.33 -16.39
N GLN A 200 -7.62 -19.46 -16.72
CA GLN A 200 -8.51 -20.43 -16.08
C GLN A 200 -8.05 -21.88 -16.28
N GLN A 201 -7.48 -22.21 -17.45
CA GLN A 201 -6.93 -23.53 -17.70
C GLN A 201 -5.67 -23.79 -16.86
N LEU A 202 -4.77 -22.81 -16.73
CA LEU A 202 -3.60 -22.89 -15.86
C LEU A 202 -4.01 -23.07 -14.40
N CYS A 203 -5.04 -22.33 -13.96
CA CYS A 203 -5.47 -22.34 -12.57
C CYS A 203 -6.03 -23.69 -12.08
N LYS A 204 -6.39 -24.60 -12.99
CA LYS A 204 -6.73 -26.00 -12.65
C LYS A 204 -5.55 -26.78 -12.04
N GLY A 205 -4.32 -26.27 -12.16
CA GLY A 205 -3.12 -26.86 -11.57
C GLY A 205 -2.93 -26.53 -10.09
N PHE A 206 -3.69 -25.60 -9.51
CA PHE A 206 -3.57 -25.20 -8.11
C PHE A 206 -4.64 -25.87 -7.24
N GLN A 207 -4.32 -26.08 -5.96
CA GLN A 207 -5.32 -26.51 -4.97
C GLN A 207 -6.28 -25.36 -4.65
N ASN A 208 -5.71 -24.18 -4.38
CA ASN A 208 -6.45 -22.94 -4.17
C ASN A 208 -5.74 -21.81 -4.93
N TRP A 209 -6.53 -20.89 -5.48
CA TRP A 209 -5.97 -19.68 -6.07
C TRP A 209 -6.94 -18.51 -5.92
N GLU A 210 -6.39 -17.31 -5.86
CA GLU A 210 -7.14 -16.07 -5.88
C GLU A 210 -6.52 -15.10 -6.89
N ILE A 211 -7.34 -14.18 -7.40
CA ILE A 211 -6.87 -13.01 -8.15
C ILE A 211 -7.46 -11.76 -7.52
N GLY A 212 -6.60 -10.77 -7.28
CA GLY A 212 -6.98 -9.55 -6.57
C GLY A 212 -6.39 -8.30 -7.23
N HIS A 213 -7.09 -7.18 -7.06
CA HIS A 213 -6.57 -5.88 -7.46
C HIS A 213 -5.69 -5.31 -6.34
N VAL A 214 -4.49 -4.90 -6.70
CA VAL A 214 -3.56 -4.17 -5.83
C VAL A 214 -3.47 -2.72 -6.33
N PRO A 215 -3.72 -1.69 -5.52
CA PRO A 215 -3.56 -0.31 -5.97
C PRO A 215 -2.12 -0.05 -6.45
N ARG A 216 -1.94 0.75 -7.51
CA ARG A 216 -0.63 1.04 -8.11
C ARG A 216 0.45 1.46 -7.10
N ARG A 217 0.08 2.27 -6.09
CA ARG A 217 0.96 2.70 -4.98
C ARG A 217 1.45 1.58 -4.06
N CYS A 218 0.82 0.41 -4.15
CA CYS A 218 1.11 -0.81 -3.41
C CYS A 218 1.71 -1.91 -4.30
N ASN A 219 2.05 -1.58 -5.55
CA ASN A 219 2.65 -2.49 -6.53
C ASN A 219 3.97 -1.91 -7.10
N PHE A 220 4.60 -0.96 -6.39
CA PHE A 220 5.77 -0.23 -6.90
C PHE A 220 6.95 -1.15 -7.17
N MET A 221 7.14 -2.20 -6.37
CA MET A 221 8.24 -3.12 -6.63
C MET A 221 8.13 -3.80 -8.00
N ALA A 222 6.94 -4.27 -8.38
CA ALA A 222 6.72 -4.90 -9.69
C ALA A 222 6.93 -3.89 -10.83
N HIS A 223 6.41 -2.66 -10.68
CA HIS A 223 6.61 -1.54 -11.62
C HIS A 223 8.10 -1.24 -11.82
N ASN A 224 8.82 -1.08 -10.72
CA ASN A 224 10.24 -0.74 -10.72
C ASN A 224 11.08 -1.83 -11.39
N ILE A 225 10.79 -3.09 -11.10
CA ILE A 225 11.48 -4.24 -11.72
C ILE A 225 11.21 -4.28 -13.23
N ALA A 226 9.96 -4.08 -13.65
CA ALA A 226 9.62 -4.06 -15.09
C ALA A 226 10.38 -2.94 -15.82
N LYS A 227 10.39 -1.73 -15.24
CA LYS A 227 11.11 -0.57 -15.77
C LYS A 227 12.63 -0.79 -15.81
N TRP A 228 13.21 -1.28 -14.72
CA TRP A 228 14.63 -1.60 -14.63
C TRP A 228 15.04 -2.65 -15.68
N ALA A 229 14.30 -3.75 -15.79
CA ALA A 229 14.59 -4.82 -16.75
C ALA A 229 14.48 -4.33 -18.21
N ARG A 230 13.56 -3.40 -18.47
CA ARG A 230 13.46 -2.73 -19.77
C ARG A 230 14.71 -1.89 -20.07
N GLU A 231 15.12 -1.03 -19.13
CA GLU A 231 16.21 -0.08 -19.35
C GLU A 231 17.61 -0.69 -19.34
N THR A 232 17.76 -1.88 -18.75
CA THR A 232 19.02 -2.64 -18.68
C THR A 232 19.08 -3.82 -19.63
N SER A 233 17.95 -4.20 -20.23
CA SER A 233 17.81 -5.41 -21.06
C SER A 233 18.11 -6.73 -20.34
N VAL A 234 18.09 -6.72 -19.01
CA VAL A 234 18.23 -7.94 -18.21
C VAL A 234 16.86 -8.59 -18.03
N THR A 235 16.73 -9.84 -18.45
CA THR A 235 15.52 -10.65 -18.26
C THR A 235 15.85 -12.04 -17.77
N GLY A 236 14.89 -12.70 -17.11
CA GLY A 236 15.04 -14.07 -16.62
C GLY A 236 14.52 -14.22 -15.18
N ILE A 237 14.94 -15.30 -14.54
CA ILE A 237 14.70 -15.54 -13.11
C ILE A 237 15.85 -14.93 -12.32
N THR A 238 15.52 -14.15 -11.30
CA THR A 238 16.47 -13.42 -10.46
C THR A 238 16.04 -13.50 -9.00
N LEU A 239 17.03 -13.44 -8.08
CA LEU A 239 16.80 -13.39 -6.63
C LEU A 239 16.92 -11.95 -6.11
N CYS A 240 16.32 -11.69 -4.94
CA CYS A 240 16.32 -10.33 -4.37
C CYS A 240 17.73 -9.81 -4.03
N ASN A 241 18.69 -10.68 -3.72
CA ASN A 241 20.07 -10.29 -3.45
C ASN A 241 20.89 -9.94 -4.71
N GLU A 242 20.33 -10.12 -5.90
CA GLU A 242 20.98 -9.83 -7.17
C GLU A 242 20.59 -8.44 -7.73
N LEU A 243 19.62 -7.76 -7.10
CA LEU A 243 19.12 -6.45 -7.53
C LEU A 243 19.43 -5.36 -6.50
N ASN A 244 19.61 -4.13 -6.99
CA ASN A 244 19.80 -2.96 -6.13
C ASN A 244 18.52 -2.69 -5.30
N HIS A 245 18.69 -2.35 -4.02
CA HIS A 245 17.61 -1.96 -3.11
C HIS A 245 16.71 -0.84 -3.65
N GLU A 246 17.21 0.04 -4.51
CA GLU A 246 16.39 1.08 -5.16
C GLU A 246 15.36 0.50 -6.15
N VAL A 247 15.71 -0.59 -6.85
CA VAL A 247 14.79 -1.30 -7.75
C VAL A 247 13.76 -2.09 -6.95
N LEU A 248 14.16 -2.63 -5.80
CA LEU A 248 13.32 -3.39 -4.88
C LEU A 248 12.53 -2.49 -3.91
N ASN A 249 12.43 -1.20 -4.17
CA ASN A 249 11.69 -0.28 -3.31
C ASN A 249 10.18 -0.38 -3.60
N ASP A 250 9.38 -0.55 -2.55
CA ASP A 250 7.92 -0.69 -2.67
C ASP A 250 7.16 0.61 -2.35
N TYR A 251 7.88 1.72 -2.13
CA TYR A 251 7.30 3.02 -1.76
C TYR A 251 7.68 4.15 -2.73
N VAL A 252 8.73 3.96 -3.52
CA VAL A 252 9.30 4.99 -4.40
C VAL A 252 9.49 4.42 -5.79
N GLU A 253 9.07 5.17 -6.80
CA GLU A 253 9.33 4.82 -8.19
C GLU A 253 10.82 4.94 -8.52
N TRP A 254 11.36 3.88 -9.10
CA TRP A 254 12.76 3.79 -9.53
C TRP A 254 13.00 4.64 -10.79
N ASN A 255 14.15 5.30 -10.85
CA ASN A 255 14.60 6.08 -12.00
C ASN A 255 16.10 5.87 -12.25
N LYS A 256 16.51 5.55 -13.48
CA LYS A 256 17.91 5.35 -13.88
C LYS A 256 18.87 6.45 -13.48
N HIS A 257 18.36 7.69 -13.43
CA HIS A 257 19.13 8.93 -13.29
C HIS A 257 18.99 9.56 -11.90
N ALA A 258 18.38 8.86 -10.94
CA ALA A 258 18.36 9.29 -9.55
C ALA A 258 19.70 8.90 -8.88
N GLY A 259 20.75 9.66 -9.19
CA GLY A 259 22.10 9.46 -8.64
C GLY A 259 23.01 10.65 -8.95
#